data_AF-A0A940PYN7-F1
#
_entry.id   AF-A0A940PYN7-F1
#
_cell.length_a   1.000
_cell.length_b   1.000
_cell.length_c   1.000
_cell.angle_alpha   90.00
_cell.angle_beta   90.00
_cell.angle_gamma   90.00
#
_symmetry.space_group_name_H-M   'P 1'
#
loop_
_entity.id
_entity.type
_entity.pdbx_description
1 polymer ?
#
loop_
_entity_poly.entity_id
_entity_poly.type
_entity_poly.pdbx_seq_one_letter_code
_entity_poly.pdbx_strand_id
1 'polypeptide(L)'
;MDKKNNWQEFKAVLDEHRITNLYHFTDRDNLESIIKNGGLYSWMDCDRKGIKINKPGGSTSSRQLDSSRNLVDYVRVSFTTQHPMMYVAMKDGRISNPVILEIDPEVIYWNESLYANLNAARYTIKPNIGPTITDFKQIHFQSVKARTHF
;
A
#
# COMPACT_ATOMS: atom_id res chain seq x y z
N MET A 1 -3.82 14.87 9.02
CA MET A 1 -3.87 13.58 9.74
C MET A 1 -3.06 13.75 11.00
N ASP A 2 -3.59 13.32 12.13
CA ASP A 2 -2.88 13.40 13.41
C ASP A 2 -1.85 12.27 13.50
N LYS A 3 -0.69 12.57 14.10
CA LYS A 3 0.35 11.56 14.31
C LYS A 3 0.04 10.73 15.56
N LYS A 4 0.47 9.48 15.55
CA LYS A 4 0.54 8.62 16.73
C LYS A 4 1.37 9.32 17.80
N ASN A 5 0.93 9.24 19.06
CA ASN A 5 1.64 9.87 20.19
C ASN A 5 3.11 9.42 20.30
N ASN A 6 3.41 8.19 19.86
CA ASN A 6 4.75 7.62 19.85
C ASN A 6 5.35 7.50 18.43
N TRP A 7 4.98 8.40 17.51
CA TRP A 7 5.46 8.38 16.12
C TRP A 7 7.00 8.35 15.99
N GLN A 8 7.73 8.90 16.96
CA GLN A 8 9.19 8.88 17.00
C GLN A 8 9.75 7.45 17.03
N GLU A 9 9.04 6.49 17.64
CA GLU A 9 9.46 5.07 17.63
C GLU A 9 9.37 4.48 16.22
N PHE A 10 8.33 4.83 15.45
CA PHE A 10 8.19 4.42 14.05
C PHE A 10 9.28 5.06 13.20
N LYS A 11 9.58 6.34 13.42
CA LYS A 11 10.69 7.01 12.74
C LYS A 11 12.02 6.33 13.02
N ALA A 12 12.30 5.96 14.27
CA ALA A 12 13.54 5.27 14.62
C ALA A 12 13.72 3.96 13.84
N VAL A 13 12.65 3.18 13.67
CA VAL A 13 12.67 1.95 12.85
C VAL A 13 12.91 2.26 11.36
N LEU A 14 12.31 3.32 10.83
CA LEU A 14 12.56 3.75 9.44
C LEU A 14 14.02 4.20 9.25
N ASP A 15 14.56 4.98 10.19
CA ASP A 15 15.94 5.46 10.18
C ASP A 15 16.94 4.28 10.26
N GLU A 16 16.71 3.33 11.17
CA GLU A 16 17.50 2.09 11.32
C GLU A 16 17.56 1.32 10.00
N HIS A 17 16.42 1.20 9.33
CA HIS A 17 16.31 0.52 8.05
C HIS A 17 16.57 1.44 6.85
N ARG A 18 17.00 2.70 7.02
CA ARG A 18 17.26 3.66 5.94
C ARG A 18 16.10 3.74 4.93
N ILE A 19 14.87 3.77 5.42
CA ILE A 19 13.67 3.90 4.60
C ILE A 19 13.33 5.38 4.50
N THR A 20 13.47 5.92 3.29
CA THR A 20 13.23 7.35 3.01
C THR A 20 11.95 7.60 2.23
N ASN A 21 11.39 6.57 1.60
CA ASN A 21 10.22 6.67 0.73
C ASN A 21 9.38 5.40 0.85
N LEU A 22 8.08 5.56 0.61
CA LEU A 22 7.15 4.47 0.32
C LEU A 22 6.73 4.55 -1.14
N TYR A 23 6.14 3.46 -1.63
CA TYR A 23 5.83 3.32 -3.04
C TYR A 23 4.42 2.78 -3.25
N HIS A 24 3.70 3.40 -4.18
CA HIS A 24 2.45 2.90 -4.72
C HIS A 24 2.60 2.68 -6.23
N PHE A 25 2.43 1.44 -6.69
CA PHE A 25 2.35 1.20 -8.13
C PHE A 25 0.92 1.43 -8.62
N THR A 26 0.80 2.05 -9.79
CA THR A 26 -0.47 2.22 -10.51
C THR A 26 -0.21 2.15 -12.01
N ASP A 27 -1.26 2.18 -12.82
CA ASP A 27 -1.12 2.36 -14.26
C ASP A 27 -1.08 3.84 -14.63
N ARG A 28 -0.31 4.19 -15.66
CA ARG A 28 -0.25 5.56 -16.21
C ARG A 28 -1.64 6.12 -16.53
N ASP A 29 -2.57 5.29 -17.00
CA ASP A 29 -3.95 5.69 -17.35
C ASP A 29 -4.77 6.15 -16.14
N ASN A 30 -4.32 5.87 -14.91
CA ASN A 30 -4.97 6.36 -13.70
C ASN A 30 -4.45 7.74 -13.25
N LEU A 31 -3.30 8.21 -13.77
CA LEU A 31 -2.63 9.42 -13.26
C LEU A 31 -3.49 10.67 -13.41
N GLU A 32 -4.16 10.84 -14.56
CA GLU A 32 -5.04 11.99 -14.78
C GLU A 32 -6.15 12.05 -13.72
N SER A 33 -6.78 10.91 -13.45
CA SER A 33 -7.84 10.80 -12.43
C SER A 33 -7.29 11.09 -11.03
N ILE A 34 -6.12 10.57 -10.68
CA ILE A 34 -5.47 10.81 -9.39
C ILE A 34 -5.18 12.31 -9.20
N ILE A 35 -4.59 12.96 -10.20
CA ILE A 35 -4.25 14.39 -10.16
C ILE A 35 -5.53 15.24 -10.06
N LYS A 36 -6.52 14.97 -10.92
CA LYS A 36 -7.79 15.71 -10.96
C LYS A 36 -8.57 15.63 -9.64
N ASN A 37 -8.49 14.50 -8.95
CA ASN A 37 -9.16 14.28 -7.67
C ASN A 37 -8.30 14.66 -6.45
N GLY A 38 -7.09 15.21 -6.67
CA GLY A 38 -6.23 15.74 -5.61
C GLY A 38 -5.45 14.69 -4.81
N GLY A 39 -5.38 13.44 -5.27
CA GLY A 39 -4.60 12.39 -4.60
C GLY A 39 -5.10 10.97 -4.81
N LEU A 40 -4.47 10.04 -4.09
CA LEU A 40 -4.86 8.64 -4.05
C LEU A 40 -6.05 8.45 -3.11
N TYR A 41 -7.05 7.70 -3.59
CA TYR A 41 -8.19 7.26 -2.80
C TYR A 41 -8.20 5.73 -2.69
N SER A 42 -8.78 5.23 -1.60
CA SER A 42 -9.10 3.81 -1.49
C SER A 42 -10.08 3.41 -2.61
N TRP A 43 -10.14 2.12 -2.94
CA TRP A 43 -11.07 1.69 -3.99
C TRP A 43 -12.53 1.94 -3.58
N MET A 44 -12.83 1.87 -2.29
CA MET A 44 -14.16 2.13 -1.75
C MET A 44 -14.49 3.63 -1.80
N ASP A 45 -13.53 4.51 -1.51
CA ASP A 45 -13.76 5.95 -1.65
C ASP A 45 -13.94 6.37 -3.11
N CYS A 46 -13.21 5.73 -4.04
CA CYS A 46 -13.45 5.91 -5.46
C CYS A 46 -14.89 5.54 -5.84
N ASP A 47 -15.39 4.40 -5.35
CA ASP A 47 -16.77 3.94 -5.59
C ASP A 47 -17.79 4.95 -5.03
N ARG A 48 -17.65 5.33 -3.75
CA ARG A 48 -18.52 6.32 -3.08
C ARG A 48 -18.53 7.69 -3.77
N LYS A 49 -17.41 8.11 -4.34
CA LYS A 49 -17.25 9.39 -5.04
C LYS A 49 -17.59 9.32 -6.54
N GLY A 50 -17.95 8.15 -7.07
CA GLY A 50 -18.18 7.95 -8.51
C GLY A 50 -16.91 8.11 -9.36
N ILE A 51 -15.72 7.94 -8.77
CA ILE A 51 -14.44 7.98 -9.48
C ILE A 51 -14.17 6.61 -10.09
N LYS A 52 -14.16 6.54 -11.42
CA LYS A 52 -13.80 5.31 -12.14
C LYS A 52 -12.28 5.07 -12.09
N ILE A 53 -11.88 3.89 -11.61
CA ILE A 53 -10.50 3.40 -11.71
C ILE A 53 -10.37 2.61 -13.02
N ASN A 54 -9.73 3.20 -14.04
CA ASN A 54 -9.64 2.59 -15.37
C ASN A 54 -8.82 1.29 -15.37
N LYS A 55 -7.71 1.27 -14.63
CA LYS A 55 -6.74 0.17 -14.62
C LYS A 55 -6.37 -0.22 -13.17
N PRO A 56 -7.22 -1.00 -12.47
CA PRO A 56 -7.01 -1.28 -11.05
C PRO A 56 -5.84 -2.25 -10.80
N GLY A 57 -4.95 -1.89 -9.88
CA GLY A 57 -3.85 -2.76 -9.43
C GLY A 57 -4.30 -3.96 -8.60
N GLY A 58 -5.51 -3.94 -8.03
CA GLY A 58 -6.14 -5.06 -7.30
C GLY A 58 -7.19 -5.78 -8.14
N SER A 59 -7.35 -7.10 -7.93
CA SER A 59 -8.41 -7.91 -8.55
C SER A 59 -9.71 -7.88 -7.73
N THR A 60 -10.80 -8.42 -8.28
CA THR A 60 -12.06 -8.62 -7.57
C THR A 60 -11.85 -9.41 -6.27
N SER A 61 -11.07 -10.48 -6.32
CA SER A 61 -10.76 -11.29 -5.15
C SER A 61 -9.98 -10.48 -4.10
N SER A 62 -9.09 -9.57 -4.52
CA SER A 62 -8.38 -8.67 -3.58
C SER A 62 -9.36 -7.74 -2.87
N ARG A 63 -10.37 -7.21 -3.58
CA ARG A 63 -11.39 -6.34 -2.97
C ARG A 63 -12.26 -7.11 -1.98
N GLN A 64 -12.61 -8.36 -2.29
CA GLN A 64 -13.34 -9.24 -1.36
C GLN A 64 -12.53 -9.52 -0.08
N LEU A 65 -11.21 -9.73 -0.21
CA LEU A 65 -10.33 -9.84 0.96
C LEU A 65 -10.34 -8.56 1.79
N ASP A 66 -10.25 -7.39 1.16
CA ASP A 66 -10.32 -6.12 1.86
C ASP A 66 -11.64 -5.98 2.61
N SER A 67 -12.77 -6.34 1.99
CA SER A 67 -14.09 -6.34 2.64
C SER A 67 -14.12 -7.26 3.85
N SER A 68 -13.65 -8.50 3.71
CA SER A 68 -13.62 -9.46 4.84
C SER A 68 -12.68 -9.05 5.99
N ARG A 69 -11.73 -8.14 5.72
CA ARG A 69 -10.72 -7.67 6.68
C ARG A 69 -10.94 -6.22 7.14
N ASN A 70 -12.03 -5.57 6.73
CA ASN A 70 -12.31 -4.16 6.98
C ASN A 70 -11.19 -3.21 6.50
N LEU A 71 -10.61 -3.48 5.34
CA LEU A 71 -9.50 -2.71 4.74
C LEU A 71 -9.91 -1.93 3.49
N VAL A 72 -11.21 -1.86 3.20
CA VAL A 72 -11.74 -1.28 1.94
C VAL A 72 -11.43 0.20 1.80
N ASP A 73 -11.27 0.89 2.93
CA ASP A 73 -11.06 2.34 3.03
C ASP A 73 -9.57 2.73 3.08
N TYR A 74 -8.66 1.79 2.79
CA TYR A 74 -7.22 2.03 2.87
C TYR A 74 -6.57 2.10 1.49
N VAL A 75 -5.67 3.07 1.32
CA VAL A 75 -4.70 3.09 0.22
C VAL A 75 -3.53 2.17 0.57
N ARG A 76 -3.07 1.35 -0.39
CA ARG A 76 -1.95 0.43 -0.20
C ARG A 76 -0.65 1.06 -0.67
N VAL A 77 0.34 1.12 0.22
CA VAL A 77 1.72 1.52 -0.09
C VAL A 77 2.68 0.42 0.34
N SER A 78 3.92 0.48 -0.16
CA SER A 78 4.92 -0.57 0.04
C SER A 78 6.33 -0.01 0.20
N PHE A 79 7.25 -0.84 0.67
CA PHE A 79 8.67 -0.49 0.85
C PHE A 79 9.54 -0.77 -0.39
N THR A 80 8.94 -1.23 -1.49
CA THR A 80 9.67 -1.62 -2.71
C THR A 80 9.02 -1.07 -3.97
N THR A 81 9.86 -0.70 -4.94
CA THR A 81 9.43 -0.32 -6.29
C THR A 81 9.10 -1.53 -7.16
N GLN A 82 9.58 -2.73 -6.80
CA GLN A 82 9.38 -3.98 -7.54
C GLN A 82 8.38 -4.89 -6.83
N HIS A 83 7.17 -4.37 -6.62
CA HIS A 83 6.16 -5.09 -5.86
C HIS A 83 5.63 -6.32 -6.64
N PRO A 84 5.59 -7.55 -6.07
CA PRO A 84 5.14 -8.76 -6.76
C PRO A 84 3.76 -8.64 -7.40
N MET A 85 2.83 -7.97 -6.69
CA MET A 85 1.47 -7.74 -7.21
C MET A 85 1.42 -6.86 -8.46
N MET A 86 2.45 -6.04 -8.72
CA MET A 86 2.57 -5.30 -9.97
C MET A 86 2.75 -6.27 -11.14
N TYR A 87 3.66 -7.22 -11.03
CA TYR A 87 3.88 -8.26 -12.06
C TYR A 87 2.64 -9.12 -12.27
N VAL A 88 1.96 -9.52 -11.19
CA VAL A 88 0.69 -10.26 -11.28
C VAL A 88 -0.37 -9.42 -12.00
N ALA A 89 -0.52 -8.14 -11.66
CA ALA A 89 -1.49 -7.26 -12.32
C ALA A 89 -1.19 -7.03 -13.80
N MET A 90 0.09 -6.96 -14.19
CA MET A 90 0.50 -6.89 -15.59
C MET A 90 0.17 -8.18 -16.33
N LYS A 91 0.51 -9.34 -15.74
CA LYS A 91 0.23 -10.66 -16.33
C LYS A 91 -1.27 -10.90 -16.53
N ASP A 92 -2.09 -10.44 -15.59
CA ASP A 92 -3.56 -10.51 -15.66
C ASP A 92 -4.16 -9.50 -16.66
N GLY A 93 -3.36 -8.61 -17.26
CA GLY A 93 -3.82 -7.55 -18.16
C GLY A 93 -4.58 -6.41 -17.46
N ARG A 94 -4.57 -6.35 -16.12
CA ARG A 94 -5.26 -5.33 -15.32
C ARG A 94 -4.58 -3.97 -15.40
N ILE A 95 -3.25 -3.99 -15.52
CA ILE A 95 -2.41 -2.82 -15.81
C ILE A 95 -1.50 -3.16 -17.01
N SER A 96 -1.11 -2.16 -17.77
CA SER A 96 -0.32 -2.28 -19.00
C SER A 96 0.89 -1.36 -19.03
N ASN A 97 0.84 -0.22 -18.35
CA ASN A 97 1.92 0.76 -18.29
C ASN A 97 2.17 1.18 -16.83
N PRO A 98 2.82 0.32 -16.03
CA PRO A 98 3.00 0.58 -14.61
C PRO A 98 3.90 1.80 -14.38
N VAL A 99 3.52 2.62 -13.42
CA VAL A 99 4.30 3.73 -12.88
C VAL A 99 4.34 3.63 -11.36
N ILE A 100 5.42 4.13 -10.75
CA ILE A 100 5.58 4.15 -9.30
C ILE A 100 5.42 5.57 -8.80
N LEU A 101 4.52 5.75 -7.83
CA LEU A 101 4.38 6.99 -7.07
C LEU A 101 5.21 6.86 -5.80
N GLU A 102 6.07 7.84 -5.56
CA GLU A 102 6.76 7.99 -4.28
C GLU A 102 5.85 8.70 -3.29
N ILE A 103 5.75 8.11 -2.09
CA ILE A 103 4.90 8.59 -1.01
C ILE A 103 5.80 8.93 0.17
N ASP A 104 5.54 10.09 0.77
CA ASP A 104 6.25 10.54 1.96
C ASP A 104 6.11 9.50 3.10
N PRO A 105 7.20 9.06 3.73
CA PRO A 105 7.13 8.10 4.83
C PRO A 105 6.37 8.62 6.05
N GLU A 106 6.09 9.93 6.15
CA GLU A 106 5.26 10.52 7.19
C GLU A 106 3.89 9.83 7.31
N VAL A 107 3.35 9.26 6.23
CA VAL A 107 2.07 8.52 6.29
C VAL A 107 2.11 7.37 7.28
N ILE A 108 3.27 6.77 7.57
CA ILE A 108 3.41 5.73 8.61
C ILE A 108 3.04 6.32 9.98
N TYR A 109 3.36 7.58 10.24
CA TYR A 109 3.17 8.16 11.56
C TYR A 109 1.71 8.47 11.89
N TRP A 110 0.78 8.40 10.94
CA TRP A 110 -0.62 8.77 11.15
C TRP A 110 -1.37 7.78 12.06
N ASN A 111 -2.31 8.28 12.85
CA ASN A 111 -3.12 7.47 13.77
C ASN A 111 -3.83 6.32 13.07
N GLU A 112 -4.32 6.57 11.86
CA GLU A 112 -5.12 5.67 11.04
C GLU A 112 -4.25 4.62 10.32
N SER A 113 -2.93 4.81 10.25
CA SER A 113 -2.06 3.88 9.51
C SER A 113 -1.96 2.52 10.17
N LEU A 114 -2.06 1.48 9.32
CA LEU A 114 -1.96 0.07 9.65
C LEU A 114 -0.76 -0.57 8.95
N TYR A 115 -0.18 -1.58 9.58
CA TYR A 115 1.01 -2.26 9.12
C TYR A 115 0.75 -3.74 8.94
N ALA A 116 1.13 -4.29 7.78
CA ALA A 116 0.98 -5.69 7.46
C ALA A 116 2.36 -6.35 7.37
N ASN A 117 2.59 -7.42 8.14
CA ASN A 117 3.86 -8.15 8.12
C ASN A 117 4.07 -8.97 6.83
N LEU A 118 2.98 -9.27 6.12
CA LEU A 118 2.95 -9.93 4.82
C LEU A 118 2.09 -9.11 3.85
N ASN A 119 2.08 -9.50 2.59
CA ASN A 119 1.14 -8.94 1.62
C ASN A 119 -0.30 -9.04 2.17
N ALA A 120 -0.94 -7.88 2.33
CA ALA A 120 -2.28 -7.77 2.90
C ALA A 120 -3.38 -8.45 2.05
N ALA A 121 -3.08 -8.84 0.81
CA ALA A 121 -3.94 -9.65 -0.07
C ALA A 121 -3.53 -11.13 -0.16
N ARG A 122 -2.66 -11.63 0.73
CA ARG A 122 -2.28 -13.05 0.75
C ARG A 122 -3.43 -13.94 1.24
N TYR A 123 -3.74 -14.98 0.47
CA TYR A 123 -4.80 -15.96 0.75
C TYR A 123 -4.35 -17.12 1.63
N THR A 124 -3.12 -17.60 1.45
CA THR A 124 -2.66 -18.85 2.10
C THR A 124 -2.35 -18.72 3.58
N ILE A 125 -1.91 -17.53 4.02
CA ILE A 125 -1.66 -17.21 5.43
C ILE A 125 -2.23 -15.83 5.69
N LYS A 126 -3.04 -15.72 6.76
CA LYS A 126 -3.61 -14.43 7.19
C LYS A 126 -2.46 -13.54 7.69
N PRO A 127 -2.24 -12.35 7.08
CA PRO A 127 -1.27 -11.38 7.58
C PRO A 127 -1.68 -10.87 8.96
N ASN A 128 -0.71 -10.58 9.82
CA ASN A 128 -0.96 -9.71 10.97
C ASN A 128 -1.08 -8.28 10.46
N ILE A 129 -2.16 -7.59 10.84
CA ILE A 129 -2.43 -6.22 10.44
C ILE A 129 -2.85 -5.44 11.69
N GLY A 130 -2.11 -4.39 12.02
CA GLY A 130 -2.45 -3.55 13.17
C GLY A 130 -1.75 -2.19 13.17
N PRO A 131 -2.19 -1.27 14.05
CA PRO A 131 -1.74 0.12 14.07
C PRO A 131 -0.51 0.36 14.97
N THR A 132 -0.04 -0.65 15.71
CA THR A 132 0.92 -0.45 16.80
C THR A 132 2.37 -0.54 16.32
N ILE A 133 3.30 -0.07 17.16
CA ILE A 133 4.74 -0.24 16.91
C ILE A 133 5.13 -1.74 16.89
N THR A 134 4.44 -2.57 17.67
CA THR A 134 4.61 -4.02 17.68
C THR A 134 4.20 -4.65 16.34
N ASP A 135 3.12 -4.18 15.73
CA ASP A 135 2.71 -4.64 14.39
C ASP A 135 3.71 -4.20 13.32
N PHE A 136 4.20 -2.97 13.42
CA PHE A 136 5.18 -2.42 12.49
C PHE A 136 6.51 -3.17 12.52
N LYS A 137 7.02 -3.49 13.72
CA LYS A 137 8.27 -4.25 13.91
C LYS A 137 8.20 -5.70 13.44
N GLN A 138 7.01 -6.24 13.16
CA GLN A 138 6.86 -7.58 12.57
C GLN A 138 7.13 -7.61 11.06
N ILE A 139 7.26 -6.46 10.40
CA ILE A 139 7.65 -6.40 8.99
C ILE A 139 9.10 -6.88 8.86
N HIS A 140 9.32 -7.85 7.97
CA HIS A 140 10.67 -8.31 7.66
C HIS A 140 11.35 -7.32 6.69
N PHE A 141 11.87 -6.22 7.23
CA PHE A 141 12.44 -5.09 6.45
C PHE A 141 13.57 -5.50 5.51
N GLN A 142 14.37 -6.50 5.87
CA GLN A 142 15.41 -7.03 4.98
C GLN A 142 14.83 -7.62 3.70
N SER A 143 13.71 -8.35 3.83
CA SER A 143 13.04 -8.93 2.67
C SER A 143 12.41 -7.84 1.82
N VAL A 144 11.59 -6.95 2.40
CA VAL A 144 10.86 -5.95 1.59
C VAL A 144 11.76 -4.93 0.91
N LYS A 145 13.04 -4.86 1.30
CA LYS A 145 14.08 -4.07 0.64
C LYS A 145 14.95 -4.86 -0.33
N ALA A 146 14.78 -6.18 -0.44
CA ALA A 146 15.56 -6.98 -1.36
C ALA A 146 15.33 -6.50 -2.80
N ARG A 147 16.42 -6.36 -3.57
CA ARG A 147 16.39 -5.84 -4.95
C ARG A 147 15.96 -6.90 -5.97
N THR A 148 15.75 -8.13 -5.54
CA THR A 148 15.33 -9.26 -6.37
C THR A 148 13.87 -9.54 -6.09
N HIS A 149 13.11 -9.83 -7.15
CA HIS A 149 11.69 -10.16 -7.08
C HIS A 149 11.41 -11.22 -6.01
N PHE A 150 10.37 -11.00 -5.21
CA PHE A 150 9.75 -12.03 -4.39
C PHE A 150 8.83 -12.92 -5.23
#